data_AF-B0JFJ9-F1
#
_entry.id   AF-B0JFJ9-F1
#
_cell.length_a   1.000
_cell.length_b   1.000
_cell.length_c   1.000
_cell.angle_alpha   90.00
_cell.angle_beta   90.00
_cell.angle_gamma   90.00
#
_symmetry.space_group_name_H-M   'P 1'
#
loop_
_entity.id
_entity.type
_entity.pdbx_description
1 polymer ?
#
loop_
_entity_poly.entity_id
_entity_poly.type
_entity_poly.pdbx_seq_one_letter_code
_entity_poly.pdbx_strand_id
1 'polypeptide(L)'
;MSESVETQATVEASGCGCGGTPETPEAERQKLELSAATSAPVIPVAQIPNPVITSQGVSMPETTNKSVTPSQAAEPAGGIVYAIGSLGYDFGSEARRDTFKQLMPTAVIGGIEVPSNPYDARQMVDYLADNLSEAKSLIWTLNLELTPIYAIEPLGSFSREVYAALQELLSGQVQAEDSPEYIQRVSIPGRITGRTVRLFSGQVVPVIEPDSPRGIYGWHVNTLVSAAIEAVGAEQTEAQESQMRRTLSSFLNRIYYDLRNLGQTSQDRALNFAATNAFQAAQTFSEAVGAGMELDSINVSKSPFCRLDSDCWDVQLKFFDPENSRRARKVFRFTIDVSDLIPVTLGEVRSWSSPY
;
A
#
# COMPACT_ATOMS: atom_id res chain seq x y z
N MET A 1 -2.17 67.56 4.86
CA MET A 1 -0.96 68.05 4.18
C MET A 1 -0.01 66.86 4.08
N SER A 2 0.32 66.25 2.95
CA SER A 2 -0.02 66.38 1.53
C SER A 2 0.40 65.01 0.94
N GLU A 3 -0.51 64.23 0.36
CA GLU A 3 -0.76 64.05 -1.09
C GLU A 3 0.46 63.70 -1.97
N SER A 4 0.41 62.50 -2.59
CA SER A 4 0.70 62.12 -4.00
C SER A 4 1.03 60.60 -4.04
N VAL A 5 0.19 59.64 -4.47
CA VAL A 5 -0.56 59.35 -5.73
C VAL A 5 0.30 58.69 -6.84
N GLU A 6 -0.05 57.39 -7.06
CA GLU A 6 -0.09 56.54 -8.28
C GLU A 6 1.08 56.40 -9.27
N THR A 7 1.36 55.14 -9.65
CA THR A 7 0.89 54.62 -10.97
C THR A 7 0.92 53.10 -11.06
N GLN A 8 -0.25 52.49 -11.30
CA GLN A 8 -0.44 51.16 -11.87
C GLN A 8 -0.28 51.25 -13.40
N ALA A 9 0.22 50.17 -14.02
CA ALA A 9 0.14 49.98 -15.48
C ALA A 9 -0.40 48.57 -15.78
N THR A 10 -1.70 48.53 -16.06
CA THR A 10 -2.41 47.51 -16.85
C THR A 10 -2.34 47.91 -18.32
N VAL A 11 -2.09 46.96 -19.24
CA VAL A 11 -2.39 47.15 -20.66
C VAL A 11 -3.10 45.92 -21.22
N GLU A 12 -4.19 46.22 -21.91
CA GLU A 12 -5.29 45.36 -22.33
C GLU A 12 -5.05 44.56 -23.62
N ALA A 13 -6.01 43.66 -23.83
CA ALA A 13 -6.31 42.92 -25.03
C ALA A 13 -6.62 43.81 -26.25
N SER A 14 -6.15 43.35 -27.41
CA SER A 14 -6.59 43.85 -28.71
C SER A 14 -7.79 43.03 -29.20
N GLY A 15 -8.97 43.64 -29.21
CA GLY A 15 -10.09 43.23 -30.04
C GLY A 15 -10.24 44.16 -31.25
N CYS A 16 -10.67 43.62 -32.39
CA CYS A 16 -11.93 43.96 -33.07
C CYS A 16 -11.84 43.69 -34.58
N GLY A 17 -12.90 43.12 -35.15
CA GLY A 17 -13.06 42.94 -36.60
C GLY A 17 -14.29 42.12 -36.95
N CYS A 18 -15.49 42.63 -36.66
CA CYS A 18 -16.76 42.08 -37.13
C CYS A 18 -17.03 42.49 -38.58
N GLY A 19 -17.56 41.58 -39.41
CA GLY A 19 -18.29 41.96 -40.62
C GLY A 19 -18.47 40.86 -41.66
N GLY A 20 -19.71 40.38 -41.83
CA GLY A 20 -20.24 39.95 -43.13
C GLY A 20 -20.29 38.45 -43.43
N THR A 21 -21.47 37.84 -43.26
CA THR A 21 -22.01 36.86 -44.23
C THR A 21 -22.65 37.68 -45.36
N PRO A 22 -22.63 37.26 -46.64
CA PRO A 22 -23.41 36.08 -47.06
C PRO A 22 -22.83 35.29 -48.27
N GLU A 23 -23.62 34.30 -48.70
CA GLU A 23 -23.67 33.69 -50.04
C GLU A 23 -22.71 32.53 -50.38
N THR A 24 -23.32 31.35 -50.36
CA THR A 24 -22.96 30.16 -51.14
C THR A 24 -23.28 30.39 -52.62
N PRO A 25 -22.46 29.85 -53.53
CA PRO A 25 -23.01 29.20 -54.71
C PRO A 25 -22.49 27.78 -54.90
N GLU A 26 -23.39 27.03 -55.53
CA GLU A 26 -23.36 25.63 -55.94
C GLU A 26 -22.21 25.23 -56.90
N ALA A 27 -21.96 23.93 -56.83
CA ALA A 27 -21.65 23.01 -57.93
C ALA A 27 -20.24 23.00 -58.54
N GLU A 28 -19.54 21.88 -58.33
CA GLU A 28 -19.21 21.00 -59.46
C GLU A 28 -19.25 19.52 -59.08
N ARG A 29 -19.95 18.76 -59.94
CA ARG A 29 -20.20 17.33 -59.87
C ARG A 29 -19.12 16.57 -60.63
N GLN A 30 -18.73 15.39 -60.13
CA GLN A 30 -18.44 14.17 -60.91
C GLN A 30 -18.49 13.01 -59.90
N LYS A 31 -19.62 12.32 -59.73
CA LYS A 31 -20.21 11.24 -60.56
C LYS A 31 -19.30 10.00 -60.68
N LEU A 32 -19.59 9.01 -59.83
CA LEU A 32 -19.60 7.59 -60.17
C LEU A 32 -20.72 6.89 -59.37
N GLU A 33 -21.85 6.75 -60.05
CA GLU A 33 -22.94 5.78 -59.86
C GLU A 33 -22.39 4.33 -59.95
N LEU A 34 -23.02 3.23 -59.53
CA LEU A 34 -24.22 2.84 -58.78
C LEU A 34 -24.30 1.31 -58.95
N SER A 35 -24.71 0.55 -57.92
CA SER A 35 -25.61 -0.63 -58.03
C SER A 35 -25.72 -1.26 -56.63
N ALA A 36 -26.74 -0.92 -55.82
CA ALA A 36 -28.13 -1.41 -55.83
C ALA A 36 -28.33 -2.78 -55.14
N ALA A 37 -29.02 -2.66 -54.00
CA ALA A 37 -29.66 -3.62 -53.11
C ALA A 37 -30.18 -4.95 -53.68
N THR A 38 -30.24 -5.99 -52.83
CA THR A 38 -31.44 -6.84 -52.68
C THR A 38 -31.51 -7.45 -51.28
N SER A 39 -32.76 -7.60 -50.84
CA SER A 39 -33.38 -7.97 -49.58
C SER A 39 -33.05 -9.36 -48.99
N ALA A 40 -33.34 -9.50 -47.69
CA ALA A 40 -33.17 -10.66 -46.80
C ALA A 40 -33.93 -11.95 -47.20
N PRO A 41 -33.59 -13.09 -46.57
CA PRO A 41 -34.60 -13.74 -45.73
C PRO A 41 -34.09 -14.21 -44.35
N VAL A 42 -35.04 -14.27 -43.42
CA VAL A 42 -34.94 -14.81 -42.04
C VAL A 42 -34.89 -16.35 -42.11
N ILE A 43 -34.02 -16.99 -41.32
CA ILE A 43 -33.97 -18.47 -41.16
C ILE A 43 -34.03 -18.84 -39.66
N PRO A 44 -34.75 -19.91 -39.25
CA PRO A 44 -35.16 -20.16 -37.87
C PRO A 44 -34.07 -20.81 -37.00
N VAL A 45 -34.15 -20.56 -35.69
CA VAL A 45 -33.36 -21.21 -34.63
C VAL A 45 -33.80 -22.68 -34.47
N ALA A 46 -32.86 -23.61 -34.64
CA ALA A 46 -33.06 -25.04 -34.36
C ALA A 46 -32.56 -25.39 -32.94
N GLN A 47 -33.39 -26.11 -32.18
CA GLN A 47 -33.09 -26.62 -30.84
C GLN A 47 -32.09 -27.80 -30.90
N ILE A 48 -31.11 -27.83 -29.99
CA ILE A 48 -30.14 -28.91 -29.85
C ILE A 48 -30.67 -29.91 -28.80
N PRO A 49 -30.74 -31.23 -29.06
CA PRO A 49 -31.16 -32.22 -28.07
C PRO A 49 -30.02 -32.60 -27.11
N ASN A 50 -30.36 -32.77 -25.82
CA ASN A 50 -29.47 -33.35 -24.81
C ASN A 50 -29.11 -34.82 -25.15
N PRO A 51 -27.85 -35.26 -24.98
CA PRO A 51 -27.53 -36.67 -24.98
C PRO A 51 -27.76 -37.29 -23.60
N VAL A 52 -28.57 -38.34 -23.55
CA VAL A 52 -28.62 -39.31 -22.45
C VAL A 52 -27.45 -40.27 -22.64
N ILE A 53 -26.55 -40.36 -21.65
CA ILE A 53 -25.54 -41.42 -21.59
C ILE A 53 -25.68 -42.13 -20.25
N THR A 54 -25.99 -43.42 -20.33
CA THR A 54 -25.95 -44.38 -19.23
C THR A 54 -24.77 -45.32 -19.47
N SER A 55 -23.76 -45.32 -18.59
CA SER A 55 -23.01 -46.53 -18.25
C SER A 55 -21.98 -46.32 -17.13
N GLN A 56 -22.15 -47.15 -16.10
CA GLN A 56 -21.15 -47.94 -15.39
C GLN A 56 -20.02 -47.23 -14.62
N GLY A 57 -20.06 -47.46 -13.31
CA GLY A 57 -19.14 -46.93 -12.32
C GLY A 57 -17.70 -47.42 -12.47
N VAL A 58 -16.80 -46.47 -12.26
CA VAL A 58 -15.40 -46.69 -11.90
C VAL A 58 -15.18 -45.91 -10.61
N SER A 59 -14.82 -46.61 -9.54
CA SER A 59 -14.51 -46.01 -8.25
C SER A 59 -13.22 -45.18 -8.36
N MET A 60 -13.34 -43.87 -8.16
CA MET A 60 -12.21 -42.95 -8.05
C MET A 60 -11.73 -42.87 -6.59
N PRO A 61 -10.42 -42.73 -6.34
CA PRO A 61 -9.88 -42.62 -4.99
C PRO A 61 -10.29 -41.28 -4.36
N GLU A 62 -10.57 -41.30 -3.05
CA GLU A 62 -10.89 -40.12 -2.23
C GLU A 62 -9.90 -38.99 -2.49
N THR A 63 -10.35 -37.97 -3.22
CA THR A 63 -9.62 -36.73 -3.38
C THR A 63 -9.94 -35.90 -2.14
N THR A 64 -8.93 -35.65 -1.32
CA THR A 64 -9.01 -34.74 -0.18
C THR A 64 -9.51 -33.38 -0.66
N ASN A 65 -10.75 -33.05 -0.30
CA ASN A 65 -11.38 -31.77 -0.59
C ASN A 65 -10.61 -30.65 0.14
N LYS A 66 -9.56 -30.10 -0.48
CA LYS A 66 -9.16 -28.72 -0.18
C LYS A 66 -10.25 -27.84 -0.75
N SER A 67 -11.08 -27.28 0.12
CA SER A 67 -12.08 -26.28 -0.22
C SER A 67 -11.42 -25.15 -1.01
N VAL A 68 -11.85 -24.94 -2.25
CA VAL A 68 -11.47 -23.77 -3.04
C VAL A 68 -12.23 -22.58 -2.47
N THR A 69 -11.54 -21.70 -1.75
CA THR A 69 -12.10 -20.40 -1.32
C THR A 69 -12.21 -19.50 -2.55
N PRO A 70 -13.38 -18.89 -2.82
CA PRO A 70 -13.49 -17.88 -3.88
C PRO A 70 -12.56 -16.71 -3.56
N SER A 71 -11.69 -16.33 -4.50
CA SER A 71 -10.95 -15.06 -4.39
C SER A 71 -11.95 -13.92 -4.35
N GLN A 72 -11.90 -13.09 -3.30
CA GLN A 72 -12.61 -11.81 -3.31
C GLN A 72 -12.13 -10.98 -4.51
N ALA A 73 -13.07 -10.39 -5.24
CA ALA A 73 -12.74 -9.50 -6.34
C ALA A 73 -12.07 -8.22 -5.78
N ALA A 74 -11.10 -7.69 -6.52
CA ALA A 74 -10.52 -6.38 -6.22
C ALA A 74 -11.63 -5.31 -6.14
N GLU A 75 -11.55 -4.45 -5.13
CA GLU A 75 -12.51 -3.36 -4.94
C GLU A 75 -12.48 -2.40 -6.15
N PRO A 76 -13.64 -2.02 -6.71
CA PRO A 76 -13.71 -1.03 -7.77
C PRO A 76 -13.30 0.37 -7.27
N ALA A 77 -13.20 1.35 -8.18
CA ALA A 77 -12.98 2.75 -7.83
C ALA A 77 -13.97 3.20 -6.74
N GLY A 78 -13.46 3.81 -5.67
CA GLY A 78 -14.23 4.13 -4.45
C GLY A 78 -14.01 3.17 -3.27
N GLY A 79 -13.34 2.03 -3.48
CA GLY A 79 -12.92 1.13 -2.41
C GLY A 79 -11.83 1.69 -1.50
N ILE A 80 -11.57 1.00 -0.40
CA ILE A 80 -10.48 1.32 0.54
C ILE A 80 -9.31 0.34 0.39
N VAL A 81 -8.11 0.82 0.67
CA VAL A 81 -6.88 0.04 0.69
C VAL A 81 -6.22 0.20 2.06
N TYR A 82 -5.59 -0.88 2.54
CA TYR A 82 -4.63 -0.84 3.63
C TYR A 82 -3.37 -1.55 3.15
N ALA A 83 -2.39 -0.77 2.67
CA ALA A 83 -1.21 -1.32 2.01
C ALA A 83 0.02 -1.22 2.90
N ILE A 84 0.93 -2.19 2.77
CA ILE A 84 2.24 -2.18 3.41
C ILE A 84 3.32 -2.21 2.33
N GLY A 85 4.43 -1.52 2.58
CA GLY A 85 5.57 -1.55 1.67
C GLY A 85 6.68 -0.65 2.14
N SER A 86 7.45 -0.15 1.19
CA SER A 86 8.48 0.87 1.39
C SER A 86 8.11 2.13 0.62
N LEU A 87 8.25 3.29 1.25
CA LEU A 87 8.08 4.58 0.58
C LEU A 87 9.19 4.83 -0.43
N GLY A 88 8.82 5.49 -1.51
CA GLY A 88 9.72 6.12 -2.45
C GLY A 88 9.09 7.39 -3.00
N TYR A 89 9.78 8.00 -3.94
CA TYR A 89 9.28 9.13 -4.70
C TYR A 89 9.72 9.02 -6.15
N ASP A 90 8.95 9.67 -7.03
CA ASP A 90 9.20 9.74 -8.45
C ASP A 90 8.92 11.17 -8.95
N PHE A 91 9.64 11.59 -9.98
CA PHE A 91 9.54 12.95 -10.52
C PHE A 91 8.42 13.10 -11.56
N GLY A 92 8.01 12.02 -12.20
CA GLY A 92 7.07 11.97 -13.32
C GLY A 92 7.61 12.56 -14.62
N SER A 93 8.38 13.64 -14.58
CA SER A 93 8.96 14.33 -15.75
C SER A 93 10.37 14.85 -15.53
N GLU A 94 11.09 15.10 -16.62
CA GLU A 94 12.43 15.69 -16.58
C GLU A 94 12.41 17.10 -15.99
N ALA A 95 11.39 17.90 -16.32
CA ALA A 95 11.26 19.26 -15.79
C ALA A 95 11.13 19.27 -14.25
N ARG A 96 10.39 18.31 -13.69
CA ARG A 96 10.25 18.17 -12.22
C ARG A 96 11.58 17.78 -11.59
N ARG A 97 12.27 16.79 -12.16
CA ARG A 97 13.61 16.37 -11.70
C ARG A 97 14.60 17.52 -11.73
N ASP A 98 14.63 18.29 -12.82
CA ASP A 98 15.56 19.40 -12.99
C ASP A 98 15.28 20.54 -12.01
N THR A 99 14.02 20.73 -11.61
CA THR A 99 13.64 21.67 -10.54
C THR A 99 14.32 21.29 -9.22
N PHE A 100 14.19 20.04 -8.78
CA PHE A 100 14.86 19.57 -7.55
C PHE A 100 16.38 19.65 -7.65
N LYS A 101 16.97 19.35 -8.81
CA LYS A 101 18.40 19.50 -9.04
C LYS A 101 18.89 20.95 -8.85
N GLN A 102 18.08 21.94 -9.22
CA GLN A 102 18.42 23.36 -9.05
C GLN A 102 18.18 23.87 -7.63
N LEU A 103 17.13 23.39 -6.95
CA LEU A 103 16.72 23.90 -5.64
C LEU A 103 17.43 23.22 -4.47
N MET A 104 17.78 21.93 -4.60
CA MET A 104 18.43 21.19 -3.53
C MET A 104 19.85 21.73 -3.31
N PRO A 105 20.25 21.99 -2.05
CA PRO A 105 21.59 22.45 -1.73
C PRO A 105 22.63 21.35 -1.99
N THR A 106 23.90 21.75 -2.10
CA THR A 106 25.02 20.80 -2.05
C THR A 106 25.07 20.10 -0.70
N ALA A 107 25.33 18.80 -0.69
CA ALA A 107 25.47 18.02 0.54
C ALA A 107 26.93 18.02 1.01
N VAL A 108 27.15 17.93 2.33
CA VAL A 108 28.50 17.76 2.90
C VAL A 108 28.61 16.36 3.48
N ILE A 109 29.41 15.51 2.85
CA ILE A 109 29.61 14.11 3.28
C ILE A 109 31.07 13.95 3.72
N GLY A 110 31.29 13.73 5.02
CA GLY A 110 32.64 13.57 5.56
C GLY A 110 33.53 14.81 5.38
N GLY A 111 32.95 16.01 5.35
CA GLY A 111 33.66 17.26 5.11
C GLY A 111 33.94 17.59 3.63
N ILE A 112 33.42 16.79 2.70
CA ILE A 112 33.54 17.02 1.26
C ILE A 112 32.20 17.53 0.72
N GLU A 113 32.23 18.65 -0.01
CA GLU A 113 31.06 19.16 -0.73
C GLU A 113 30.76 18.29 -1.95
N VAL A 114 29.54 17.75 -1.99
CA VAL A 114 29.02 16.91 -3.06
C VAL A 114 27.88 17.66 -3.75
N PRO A 115 27.80 17.64 -5.10
CA PRO A 115 26.67 18.22 -5.82
C PRO A 115 25.34 17.64 -5.35
N SER A 116 24.29 18.45 -5.44
CA SER A 116 22.93 18.00 -5.14
C SER A 116 22.56 16.82 -6.03
N ASN A 117 22.09 15.74 -5.40
CA ASN A 117 21.60 14.56 -6.10
C ASN A 117 20.15 14.29 -5.69
N PRO A 118 19.17 14.64 -6.54
CA PRO A 118 17.76 14.42 -6.20
C PRO A 118 17.37 12.94 -6.17
N TYR A 119 18.21 12.02 -6.69
CA TYR A 119 18.01 10.58 -6.57
C TYR A 119 18.54 9.99 -5.24
N ASP A 120 19.33 10.77 -4.50
CA ASP A 120 19.76 10.37 -3.16
C ASP A 120 18.64 10.73 -2.16
N ALA A 121 17.95 9.70 -1.68
CA ALA A 121 16.84 9.86 -0.76
C ALA A 121 17.25 10.57 0.53
N ARG A 122 18.52 10.46 0.97
CA ARG A 122 19.03 11.18 2.16
C ARG A 122 19.01 12.68 1.94
N GLN A 123 19.54 13.13 0.81
CA GLN A 123 19.53 14.55 0.45
C GLN A 123 18.09 15.06 0.24
N MET A 124 17.22 14.22 -0.33
CA MET A 124 15.82 14.60 -0.54
C MET A 124 15.07 14.78 0.78
N VAL A 125 15.21 13.86 1.75
CA VAL A 125 14.52 13.99 3.04
C VAL A 125 15.00 15.21 3.82
N ASP A 126 16.30 15.50 3.78
CA ASP A 126 16.88 16.69 4.41
C ASP A 126 16.31 17.97 3.78
N TYR A 127 16.28 18.03 2.44
CA TYR A 127 15.68 19.16 1.72
C TYR A 127 14.19 19.36 2.07
N LEU A 128 13.42 18.27 2.11
CA LEU A 128 11.98 18.32 2.41
C LEU A 128 11.69 18.63 3.88
N ALA A 129 12.60 18.36 4.81
CA ALA A 129 12.44 18.73 6.22
C ALA A 129 12.31 20.25 6.37
N ASP A 130 13.12 21.01 5.63
CA ASP A 130 13.08 22.48 5.61
C ASP A 130 12.07 23.04 4.61
N ASN A 131 11.68 22.27 3.59
CA ASN A 131 10.86 22.71 2.45
C ASN A 131 9.65 21.80 2.20
N LEU A 132 8.88 21.49 3.25
CA LEU A 132 7.77 20.54 3.18
C LEU A 132 6.73 20.87 2.09
N SER A 133 6.57 22.13 1.71
CA SER A 133 5.66 22.54 0.62
C SER A 133 6.01 21.92 -0.73
N GLU A 134 7.27 21.52 -0.94
CA GLU A 134 7.74 20.85 -2.16
C GLU A 134 7.43 19.34 -2.18
N ALA A 135 7.02 18.75 -1.04
CA ALA A 135 6.63 17.35 -0.99
C ALA A 135 5.49 17.03 -1.96
N LYS A 136 4.55 17.96 -2.16
CA LYS A 136 3.45 17.82 -3.14
C LYS A 136 3.92 17.79 -4.60
N SER A 137 5.13 18.27 -4.87
CA SER A 137 5.73 18.30 -6.21
C SER A 137 6.27 16.92 -6.60
N LEU A 138 6.40 15.98 -5.67
CA LEU A 138 6.81 14.59 -5.93
C LEU A 138 5.60 13.67 -6.10
N ILE A 139 5.76 12.64 -6.92
CA ILE A 139 4.86 11.48 -6.90
C ILE A 139 5.37 10.57 -5.79
N TRP A 140 4.69 10.54 -4.65
CA TRP A 140 5.02 9.59 -3.59
C TRP A 140 4.59 8.20 -4.00
N THR A 141 5.47 7.21 -3.86
CA THR A 141 5.19 5.83 -4.25
C THR A 141 5.20 4.93 -3.03
N LEU A 142 4.26 3.99 -2.99
CA LEU A 142 4.35 2.83 -2.11
C LEU A 142 4.81 1.64 -2.95
N ASN A 143 5.90 1.02 -2.52
CA ASN A 143 6.56 -0.04 -3.25
C ASN A 143 6.44 -1.36 -2.48
N LEU A 144 6.07 -2.44 -3.18
CA LEU A 144 6.32 -3.79 -2.71
C LEU A 144 7.66 -4.22 -3.28
N GLU A 145 8.65 -4.35 -2.39
CA GLU A 145 10.05 -4.48 -2.79
C GLU A 145 10.46 -3.31 -3.71
N LEU A 146 10.90 -3.62 -4.92
CA LEU A 146 11.33 -2.65 -5.93
C LEU A 146 10.23 -2.30 -6.93
N THR A 147 8.98 -2.73 -6.67
CA THR A 147 7.85 -2.52 -7.58
C THR A 147 6.87 -1.51 -7.01
N PRO A 148 6.72 -0.33 -7.63
CA PRO A 148 5.66 0.61 -7.29
C PRO A 148 4.29 -0.02 -7.49
N ILE A 149 3.47 -0.05 -6.43
CA ILE A 149 2.10 -0.58 -6.47
C ILE A 149 1.03 0.50 -6.37
N TYR A 150 1.34 1.61 -5.71
CA TYR A 150 0.46 2.78 -5.59
C TYR A 150 1.27 4.07 -5.68
N ALA A 151 0.63 5.09 -6.23
CA ALA A 151 1.01 6.47 -5.95
C ALA A 151 0.14 7.01 -4.80
N ILE A 152 0.76 7.72 -3.87
CA ILE A 152 0.11 8.31 -2.70
C ILE A 152 -0.09 9.79 -3.00
N GLU A 153 -1.35 10.23 -3.03
CA GLU A 153 -1.68 11.64 -3.23
C GLU A 153 -2.59 12.13 -2.10
N PRO A 154 -2.01 12.79 -1.07
CA PRO A 154 -2.76 13.42 -0.02
C PRO A 154 -3.55 14.63 -0.53
N LEU A 155 -4.85 14.67 -0.26
CA LEU A 155 -5.73 15.80 -0.59
C LEU A 155 -6.47 16.29 0.66
N GLY A 156 -7.15 17.43 0.53
CA GLY A 156 -7.97 18.00 1.59
C GLY A 156 -7.18 18.67 2.71
N SER A 157 -7.87 18.90 3.83
CA SER A 157 -7.38 19.73 4.95
C SER A 157 -6.20 19.14 5.71
N PHE A 158 -6.00 17.82 5.64
CA PHE A 158 -4.92 17.11 6.34
C PHE A 158 -3.73 16.76 5.43
N SER A 159 -3.72 17.26 4.18
CA SER A 159 -2.69 16.92 3.19
C SER A 159 -1.29 17.27 3.67
N ARG A 160 -1.10 18.41 4.35
CA ARG A 160 0.19 18.82 4.90
C ARG A 160 0.71 17.84 5.95
N GLU A 161 -0.15 17.42 6.87
CA GLU A 161 0.20 16.47 7.94
C GLU A 161 0.52 15.09 7.37
N VAL A 162 -0.18 14.66 6.32
CA VAL A 162 0.15 13.42 5.61
C VAL A 162 1.51 13.55 4.91
N TYR A 163 1.79 14.65 4.20
CA TYR A 163 3.11 14.87 3.61
C TYR A 163 4.23 14.92 4.66
N ALA A 164 3.98 15.51 5.83
CA ALA A 164 4.92 15.50 6.93
C ALA A 164 5.21 14.06 7.40
N ALA A 165 4.17 13.24 7.58
CA ALA A 165 4.31 11.84 7.93
C ALA A 165 5.08 11.06 6.85
N LEU A 166 4.80 11.27 5.57
CA LEU A 166 5.53 10.61 4.48
C LEU A 166 7.02 10.99 4.48
N GLN A 167 7.34 12.27 4.73
CA GLN A 167 8.73 12.74 4.84
C GLN A 167 9.44 12.12 6.05
N GLU A 168 8.80 12.08 7.21
CA GLU A 168 9.32 11.47 8.43
C GLU A 168 9.60 9.96 8.22
N LEU A 169 8.64 9.25 7.62
CA LEU A 169 8.78 7.83 7.33
C LEU A 169 9.89 7.54 6.32
N LEU A 170 10.02 8.36 5.27
CA LEU A 170 11.13 8.24 4.31
C LEU A 170 12.48 8.55 4.99
N SER A 171 12.52 9.51 5.91
CA SER A 171 13.70 9.84 6.71
C SER A 171 14.14 8.67 7.58
N GLY A 172 13.20 7.95 8.20
CA GLY A 172 13.48 6.72 8.94
C GLY A 172 13.96 5.57 8.04
N GLN A 173 13.46 5.45 6.80
CA GLN A 173 13.88 4.40 5.86
C GLN A 173 15.32 4.57 5.36
N VAL A 174 15.87 5.79 5.33
CA VAL A 174 17.23 6.06 4.84
C VAL A 174 18.31 5.97 5.93
N GLN A 175 17.89 5.77 7.18
CA GLN A 175 18.78 5.50 8.31
C GLN A 175 19.56 4.20 8.12
N ALA A 176 20.65 4.05 8.86
CA ALA A 176 21.38 2.79 8.91
C ALA A 176 20.52 1.69 9.56
N GLU A 177 20.65 0.44 9.10
CA GLU A 177 19.79 -0.68 9.57
C GLU A 177 19.93 -0.98 11.08
N ASP A 178 21.04 -0.60 11.69
CA ASP A 178 21.31 -0.72 13.13
C ASP A 178 20.79 0.46 13.96
N SER A 179 20.33 1.54 13.31
CA SER A 179 19.77 2.71 13.97
C SER A 179 18.42 2.39 14.64
N PRO A 180 18.14 2.91 15.85
CA PRO A 180 16.81 2.80 16.46
C PRO A 180 15.72 3.51 15.63
N GLU A 181 16.10 4.54 14.87
CA GLU A 181 15.19 5.30 14.01
C GLU A 181 14.95 4.62 12.65
N TYR A 182 15.57 3.47 12.41
CA TYR A 182 15.41 2.74 11.15
C TYR A 182 13.98 2.22 11.00
N ILE A 183 13.35 2.64 9.90
CA ILE A 183 12.03 2.17 9.49
C ILE A 183 12.21 1.14 8.37
N GLN A 184 11.81 -0.10 8.64
CA GLN A 184 11.94 -1.16 7.64
C GLN A 184 10.80 -1.14 6.63
N ARG A 185 9.58 -0.84 7.10
CA ARG A 185 8.33 -0.85 6.32
C ARG A 185 7.37 0.20 6.85
N VAL A 186 6.40 0.56 6.01
CA VAL A 186 5.32 1.48 6.37
C VAL A 186 3.96 0.85 6.12
N SER A 187 2.94 1.27 6.87
CA SER A 187 1.54 1.04 6.53
C SER A 187 0.90 2.33 6.02
N ILE A 188 0.14 2.26 4.92
CA ILE A 188 -0.56 3.40 4.34
C ILE A 188 -2.03 3.01 4.06
N PRO A 189 -2.98 3.48 4.86
CA PRO A 189 -4.39 3.43 4.51
C PRO A 189 -4.72 4.50 3.46
N GLY A 190 -5.63 4.20 2.54
CA GLY A 190 -6.08 5.17 1.54
C GLY A 190 -7.36 4.74 0.81
N ARG A 191 -7.98 5.69 0.11
CA ARG A 191 -9.10 5.43 -0.80
C ARG A 191 -8.57 5.24 -2.22
N ILE A 192 -9.08 4.24 -2.93
CA ILE A 192 -8.74 4.00 -4.34
C ILE A 192 -9.53 5.00 -5.18
N THR A 193 -8.82 5.97 -5.76
CA THR A 193 -9.44 7.11 -6.45
C THR A 193 -9.99 6.77 -7.84
N GLY A 194 -9.58 5.64 -8.41
CA GLY A 194 -9.81 5.30 -9.82
C GLY A 194 -8.92 6.06 -10.80
N ARG A 195 -8.10 7.02 -10.33
CA ARG A 195 -7.09 7.70 -11.13
C ARG A 195 -5.80 6.89 -11.16
N THR A 196 -5.01 7.13 -12.19
CA THR A 196 -3.67 6.56 -12.35
C THR A 196 -2.67 7.65 -12.66
N VAL A 197 -1.42 7.47 -12.24
CA VAL A 197 -0.31 8.35 -12.62
C VAL A 197 0.75 7.55 -13.36
N ARG A 198 1.40 8.20 -14.33
CA ARG A 198 2.56 7.65 -15.02
C ARG A 198 3.83 8.11 -14.31
N LEU A 199 4.64 7.16 -13.88
CA LEU A 199 5.97 7.38 -13.28
C LEU A 199 6.99 7.75 -14.35
N PHE A 200 8.15 8.25 -13.92
CA PHE A 200 9.27 8.60 -14.79
C PHE A 200 9.74 7.42 -15.65
N SER A 201 9.64 6.19 -15.13
CA SER A 201 9.92 4.95 -15.85
C SER A 201 8.94 4.65 -17.00
N GLY A 202 7.81 5.35 -17.07
CA GLY A 202 6.68 5.06 -17.95
C GLY A 202 5.67 4.07 -17.36
N GLN A 203 5.96 3.44 -16.22
CA GLN A 203 5.01 2.59 -15.49
C GLN A 203 3.80 3.41 -15.06
N VAL A 204 2.60 2.82 -15.18
CA VAL A 204 1.35 3.45 -14.74
C VAL A 204 0.86 2.73 -13.48
N VAL A 205 0.63 3.48 -12.41
CA VAL A 205 0.18 2.96 -11.11
C VAL A 205 -1.10 3.64 -10.65
N PRO A 206 -1.99 2.93 -9.92
CA PRO A 206 -3.19 3.51 -9.33
C PRO A 206 -2.85 4.52 -8.22
N VAL A 207 -3.68 5.56 -8.09
CA VAL A 207 -3.54 6.60 -7.07
C VAL A 207 -4.44 6.29 -5.88
N ILE A 208 -3.86 6.31 -4.68
CA ILE A 208 -4.55 6.20 -3.40
C ILE A 208 -4.49 7.53 -2.67
N GLU A 209 -5.57 7.84 -1.95
CA GLU A 209 -5.74 9.10 -1.22
C GLU A 209 -5.87 8.79 0.28
N PRO A 210 -4.85 9.08 1.11
CA PRO A 210 -4.97 9.01 2.55
C PRO A 210 -5.81 10.18 3.09
N ASP A 211 -6.83 9.87 3.90
CA ASP A 211 -7.73 10.90 4.47
C ASP A 211 -7.07 11.70 5.62
N SER A 212 -6.12 11.10 6.34
CA SER A 212 -5.47 11.68 7.52
C SER A 212 -4.15 10.95 7.83
N PRO A 213 -3.26 11.51 8.68
CA PRO A 213 -2.05 10.79 9.12
C PRO A 213 -2.35 9.56 10.00
N ARG A 214 -3.60 9.34 10.44
CA ARG A 214 -3.94 8.19 11.29
C ARG A 214 -3.84 6.88 10.50
N GLY A 215 -3.23 5.87 11.09
CA GLY A 215 -2.99 4.57 10.45
C GLY A 215 -1.73 4.54 9.57
N ILE A 216 -1.08 5.70 9.36
CA ILE A 216 0.23 5.79 8.72
C ILE A 216 1.29 5.51 9.79
N TYR A 217 1.93 4.35 9.72
CA TYR A 217 2.91 3.91 10.74
C TYR A 217 4.20 3.42 10.11
N GLY A 218 5.32 3.66 10.78
CA GLY A 218 6.62 3.08 10.49
C GLY A 218 6.90 1.87 11.39
N TRP A 219 7.52 0.84 10.82
CA TRP A 219 7.91 -0.36 11.55
C TRP A 219 9.36 -0.26 12.02
N HIS A 220 9.54 0.09 13.30
CA HIS A 220 10.84 0.22 13.97
C HIS A 220 11.28 -1.12 14.56
N VAL A 221 11.89 -1.98 13.73
CA VAL A 221 12.28 -3.35 14.13
C VAL A 221 13.19 -3.33 15.36
N ASN A 222 14.17 -2.43 15.39
CA ASN A 222 15.15 -2.34 16.48
C ASN A 222 14.49 -1.97 17.82
N THR A 223 13.56 -1.01 17.81
CA THR A 223 12.80 -0.60 19.00
C THR A 223 11.92 -1.72 19.53
N LEU A 224 11.31 -2.52 18.64
CA LEU A 224 10.50 -3.68 19.05
C LEU A 224 11.35 -4.79 19.67
N VAL A 225 12.55 -5.03 19.15
CA VAL A 225 13.50 -5.97 19.75
C VAL A 225 13.83 -5.52 21.18
N SER A 226 14.20 -4.26 21.36
CA SER A 226 14.52 -3.71 22.68
C SER A 226 13.33 -3.84 23.65
N ALA A 227 12.12 -3.47 23.22
CA ALA A 227 10.91 -3.61 24.04
C ALA A 227 10.60 -5.08 24.39
N ALA A 228 10.81 -6.02 23.46
CA ALA A 228 10.60 -7.43 23.72
C ALA A 228 11.62 -7.99 24.74
N ILE A 229 12.88 -7.56 24.67
CA ILE A 229 13.92 -7.93 25.64
C ILE A 229 13.56 -7.40 27.04
N GLU A 230 13.15 -6.13 27.13
CA GLU A 230 12.72 -5.51 28.38
C GLU A 230 11.53 -6.24 29.02
N ALA A 231 10.55 -6.66 28.21
CA ALA A 231 9.34 -7.33 28.69
C ALA A 231 9.59 -8.73 29.28
N VAL A 232 10.64 -9.43 28.85
CA VAL A 232 10.98 -10.79 29.35
C VAL A 232 11.76 -10.74 30.68
N GLY A 233 12.26 -9.56 31.09
CA GLY A 233 12.95 -9.36 32.37
C GLY A 233 14.45 -9.68 32.36
N ALA A 234 15.19 -9.13 33.34
CA ALA A 234 16.65 -9.05 33.34
C ALA A 234 17.37 -10.24 33.99
N GLU A 235 18.08 -11.01 33.15
CA GLU A 235 19.46 -11.54 33.29
C GLU A 235 19.72 -12.39 32.04
N GLN A 236 19.64 -11.75 30.86
CA GLN A 236 19.91 -12.42 29.60
C GLN A 236 21.37 -12.20 29.24
N THR A 237 22.06 -13.28 28.91
CA THR A 237 23.39 -13.21 28.33
C THR A 237 23.35 -12.51 26.97
N GLU A 238 24.43 -11.86 26.54
CA GLU A 238 24.53 -11.25 25.20
C GLU A 238 24.15 -12.24 24.07
N ALA A 239 24.38 -13.54 24.29
CA ALA A 239 24.01 -14.60 23.37
C ALA A 239 22.49 -14.77 23.24
N GLN A 240 21.75 -14.69 24.34
CA GLN A 240 20.28 -14.80 24.36
C GLN A 240 19.62 -13.56 23.76
N GLU A 241 20.15 -12.38 24.05
CA GLU A 241 19.72 -11.13 23.41
C GLU A 241 19.90 -11.19 21.89
N SER A 242 21.09 -11.61 21.44
CA SER A 242 21.38 -11.79 20.02
C SER A 242 20.47 -12.82 19.36
N GLN A 243 20.11 -13.89 20.07
CA GLN A 243 19.18 -14.91 19.58
C GLN A 243 17.76 -14.35 19.49
N MET A 244 17.25 -13.69 20.53
CA MET A 244 15.92 -13.05 20.52
C MET A 244 15.81 -12.02 19.39
N ARG A 245 16.84 -11.19 19.19
CA ARG A 245 16.91 -10.24 18.07
C ARG A 245 16.79 -10.94 16.72
N ARG A 246 17.52 -12.04 16.51
CA ARG A 246 17.42 -12.84 15.27
C ARG A 246 16.04 -13.46 15.10
N THR A 247 15.48 -14.07 16.14
CA THR A 247 14.15 -14.71 16.09
C THR A 247 13.05 -13.70 15.82
N LEU A 248 13.08 -12.53 16.46
CA LEU A 248 12.10 -11.47 16.23
C LEU A 248 12.25 -10.87 14.83
N SER A 249 13.47 -10.55 14.39
CA SER A 249 13.69 -10.09 13.00
C SER A 249 13.24 -11.12 11.96
N SER A 250 13.50 -12.41 12.20
CA SER A 250 13.02 -13.50 11.33
C SER A 250 11.49 -13.59 11.31
N PHE A 251 10.85 -13.52 12.48
CA PHE A 251 9.39 -13.48 12.63
C PHE A 251 8.77 -12.32 11.84
N LEU A 252 9.31 -11.12 12.01
CA LEU A 252 8.81 -9.91 11.36
C LEU A 252 9.01 -9.94 9.84
N ASN A 253 10.17 -10.40 9.38
CA ASN A 253 10.42 -10.63 7.95
C ASN A 253 9.45 -11.67 7.39
N ARG A 254 9.21 -12.78 8.11
CA ARG A 254 8.30 -13.83 7.67
C ARG A 254 6.86 -13.34 7.59
N ILE A 255 6.38 -12.58 8.58
CA ILE A 255 5.07 -11.93 8.52
C ILE A 255 4.94 -11.11 7.24
N TYR A 256 5.95 -10.30 6.92
CA TYR A 256 5.89 -9.45 5.75
C TYR A 256 5.92 -10.27 4.44
N TYR A 257 6.85 -11.21 4.28
CA TYR A 257 7.00 -11.96 3.02
C TYR A 257 5.90 -12.98 2.78
N ASP A 258 5.40 -13.63 3.83
CA ASP A 258 4.29 -14.59 3.71
C ASP A 258 2.97 -13.88 3.37
N LEU A 259 2.82 -12.61 3.80
CA LEU A 259 1.55 -11.90 3.70
C LEU A 259 1.53 -10.72 2.73
N ARG A 260 2.63 -10.37 2.05
CA ARG A 260 2.63 -9.24 1.12
C ARG A 260 1.52 -9.39 0.07
N ASN A 261 0.70 -8.35 -0.04
CA ASN A 261 -0.44 -8.30 -0.94
C ASN A 261 -0.75 -6.84 -1.29
N LEU A 262 -1.72 -6.60 -2.16
CA LEU A 262 -2.09 -5.25 -2.62
C LEU A 262 -2.92 -4.47 -1.58
N GLY A 263 -3.44 -5.11 -0.54
CA GLY A 263 -4.21 -4.46 0.51
C GLY A 263 -5.61 -4.03 0.08
N GLN A 264 -6.15 -4.56 -1.03
CA GLN A 264 -7.43 -4.11 -1.58
C GLN A 264 -8.61 -4.90 -1.06
N THR A 265 -8.54 -6.24 -1.10
CA THR A 265 -9.64 -7.08 -0.60
C THR A 265 -9.75 -6.98 0.92
N SER A 266 -10.91 -7.28 1.50
CA SER A 266 -11.07 -7.26 2.95
C SER A 266 -10.10 -8.20 3.66
N GLN A 267 -9.86 -9.37 3.06
CA GLN A 267 -8.88 -10.32 3.58
C GLN A 267 -7.46 -9.74 3.53
N ASP A 268 -7.07 -9.11 2.42
CA ASP A 268 -5.77 -8.45 2.25
C ASP A 268 -5.58 -7.32 3.27
N ARG A 269 -6.60 -6.49 3.47
CA ARG A 269 -6.58 -5.43 4.50
C ARG A 269 -6.42 -6.02 5.90
N ALA A 270 -7.11 -7.12 6.20
CA ALA A 270 -7.02 -7.79 7.49
C ALA A 270 -5.62 -8.37 7.70
N LEU A 271 -5.03 -8.98 6.68
CA LEU A 271 -3.66 -9.50 6.70
C LEU A 271 -2.63 -8.39 6.92
N ASN A 272 -2.71 -7.31 6.15
CA ASN A 272 -1.78 -6.20 6.27
C ASN A 272 -1.93 -5.49 7.62
N PHE A 273 -3.16 -5.23 8.06
CA PHE A 273 -3.38 -4.65 9.38
C PHE A 273 -2.93 -5.58 10.50
N ALA A 274 -3.13 -6.90 10.37
CA ALA A 274 -2.62 -7.86 11.34
C ALA A 274 -1.10 -7.84 11.43
N ALA A 275 -0.39 -7.67 10.30
CA ALA A 275 1.04 -7.48 10.32
C ALA A 275 1.40 -6.21 11.10
N THR A 276 0.77 -5.06 10.77
CA THR A 276 1.03 -3.80 11.50
C THR A 276 0.72 -3.90 12.99
N ASN A 277 -0.41 -4.52 13.33
CA ASN A 277 -0.82 -4.72 14.71
C ASN A 277 0.09 -5.72 15.43
N ALA A 278 0.61 -6.75 14.76
CA ALA A 278 1.57 -7.67 15.36
C ALA A 278 2.87 -6.94 15.73
N PHE A 279 3.30 -5.95 14.92
CA PHE A 279 4.39 -5.04 15.28
C PHE A 279 4.02 -4.20 16.51
N GLN A 280 2.85 -3.57 16.53
CA GLN A 280 2.44 -2.73 17.67
C GLN A 280 2.18 -3.52 18.96
N ALA A 281 1.73 -4.78 18.83
CA ALA A 281 1.41 -5.67 19.93
C ALA A 281 2.55 -6.65 20.25
N ALA A 282 3.79 -6.37 19.82
CA ALA A 282 4.94 -7.26 20.00
C ALA A 282 5.09 -7.76 21.44
N GLN A 283 4.81 -6.89 22.44
CA GLN A 283 4.85 -7.24 23.85
C GLN A 283 3.92 -8.41 24.23
N THR A 284 2.79 -8.57 23.54
CA THR A 284 1.84 -9.67 23.75
C THR A 284 2.43 -11.02 23.32
N PHE A 285 3.38 -11.01 22.39
CA PHE A 285 4.04 -12.21 21.88
C PHE A 285 5.41 -12.45 22.51
N SER A 286 5.92 -11.50 23.29
CA SER A 286 7.24 -11.58 23.95
C SER A 286 7.40 -12.82 24.82
N GLU A 287 6.34 -13.32 25.45
CA GLU A 287 6.41 -14.59 26.21
C GLU A 287 6.72 -15.80 25.30
N ALA A 288 6.11 -15.86 24.11
CA ALA A 288 6.36 -16.97 23.17
C ALA A 288 7.75 -16.86 22.54
N VAL A 289 8.15 -15.64 22.15
CA VAL A 289 9.49 -15.37 21.59
C VAL A 289 10.57 -15.61 22.65
N GLY A 290 10.38 -15.14 23.88
CA GLY A 290 11.29 -15.35 25.00
C GLY A 290 11.39 -16.82 25.42
N ALA A 291 10.34 -17.62 25.18
CA ALA A 291 10.36 -19.06 25.37
C ALA A 291 11.04 -19.85 24.23
N GLY A 292 11.69 -19.16 23.29
CA GLY A 292 12.39 -19.75 22.14
C GLY A 292 11.46 -20.25 21.04
N MET A 293 10.18 -19.86 21.04
CA MET A 293 9.23 -20.31 20.03
C MET A 293 9.31 -19.45 18.77
N GLU A 294 9.12 -20.08 17.62
CA GLU A 294 9.08 -19.44 16.31
C GLU A 294 7.68 -19.48 15.72
N LEU A 295 7.36 -18.53 14.83
CA LEU A 295 6.09 -18.54 14.11
C LEU A 295 6.04 -19.73 13.15
N ASP A 296 4.98 -20.53 13.26
CA ASP A 296 4.67 -21.69 12.41
C ASP A 296 3.81 -21.25 11.22
N SER A 297 2.68 -20.61 11.51
CA SER A 297 1.69 -20.21 10.49
C SER A 297 0.84 -19.02 10.93
N ILE A 298 0.34 -18.30 9.92
CA ILE A 298 -0.65 -17.23 10.06
C ILE A 298 -1.89 -17.67 9.30
N ASN A 299 -3.03 -17.67 9.99
CA ASN A 299 -4.31 -17.97 9.37
C ASN A 299 -5.25 -16.79 9.55
N VAL A 300 -5.93 -16.39 8.47
CA VAL A 300 -6.90 -15.31 8.48
C VAL A 300 -8.20 -15.84 7.89
N SER A 301 -9.26 -15.75 8.68
CA SER A 301 -10.59 -16.28 8.33
C SER A 301 -11.67 -15.28 8.73
N LYS A 302 -12.79 -15.28 8.02
CA LYS A 302 -13.91 -14.40 8.35
C LYS A 302 -14.42 -14.72 9.76
N SER A 303 -14.55 -13.70 10.60
CA SER A 303 -15.02 -13.90 11.97
C SER A 303 -16.52 -14.19 11.97
N PRO A 304 -16.99 -15.20 12.73
CA PRO A 304 -18.43 -15.38 12.96
C PRO A 304 -19.00 -14.35 13.95
N PHE A 305 -18.15 -13.55 14.61
CA PHE A 305 -18.53 -12.56 15.61
C PHE A 305 -18.29 -11.14 15.08
N CYS A 306 -19.33 -10.55 14.50
CA CYS A 306 -19.32 -9.19 14.00
C CYS A 306 -20.64 -8.47 14.28
N ARG A 307 -20.60 -7.14 14.32
CA ARG A 307 -21.81 -6.32 14.22
C ARG A 307 -22.36 -6.41 12.79
N LEU A 308 -23.63 -6.07 12.61
CA LEU A 308 -24.38 -6.28 11.37
C LEU A 308 -23.76 -5.59 10.13
N ASP A 309 -22.93 -4.56 10.32
CA ASP A 309 -22.26 -3.81 9.25
C ASP A 309 -20.72 -3.81 9.36
N SER A 310 -20.18 -4.73 10.16
CA SER A 310 -18.73 -4.88 10.33
C SER A 310 -18.15 -5.89 9.34
N ASP A 311 -16.88 -5.71 9.01
CA ASP A 311 -16.12 -6.63 8.19
C ASP A 311 -14.98 -7.21 9.01
N CYS A 312 -15.32 -8.12 9.93
CA CYS A 312 -14.32 -8.69 10.84
C CYS A 312 -13.72 -10.02 10.39
N TRP A 313 -12.45 -10.15 10.70
CA TRP A 313 -11.58 -11.27 10.40
C TRP A 313 -10.87 -11.72 11.65
N ASP A 314 -10.94 -13.01 11.94
CA ASP A 314 -10.15 -13.65 12.98
C ASP A 314 -8.77 -13.97 12.41
N VAL A 315 -7.75 -13.46 13.08
CA VAL A 315 -6.34 -13.71 12.77
C VAL A 315 -5.75 -14.60 13.83
N GLN A 316 -5.15 -15.69 13.39
CA GLN A 316 -4.53 -16.70 14.23
C GLN A 316 -3.04 -16.80 13.93
N LEU A 317 -2.21 -16.51 14.93
CA LEU A 317 -0.77 -16.72 14.89
C LEU A 317 -0.44 -17.98 15.69
N LYS A 318 0.18 -18.95 15.03
CA LYS A 318 0.58 -20.22 15.65
C LYS A 318 2.09 -20.26 15.79
N PHE A 319 2.58 -20.50 16.99
CA PHE A 319 4.00 -20.61 17.31
C PHE A 319 4.34 -22.06 17.68
N PHE A 320 5.53 -22.51 17.31
CA PHE A 320 6.07 -23.82 17.61
C PHE A 320 7.48 -23.69 18.21
N ASP A 321 7.92 -24.73 18.91
CA ASP A 321 9.27 -24.82 19.47
C ASP A 321 10.15 -25.59 18.48
N PRO A 322 11.16 -24.95 17.84
CA PRO A 322 12.01 -25.60 16.86
C PRO A 322 12.96 -26.64 17.47
N GLU A 323 13.31 -26.51 18.76
CA GLU A 323 14.21 -27.44 19.46
C GLU A 323 13.45 -28.63 20.05
N ASN A 324 12.18 -28.43 20.39
CA ASN A 324 11.33 -29.46 20.97
C ASN A 324 10.00 -29.64 20.21
N SER A 325 10.02 -30.49 19.19
CA SER A 325 8.85 -30.84 18.38
C SER A 325 7.69 -31.48 19.16
N ARG A 326 7.91 -31.95 20.40
CA ARG A 326 6.85 -32.51 21.26
C ARG A 326 6.15 -31.46 22.11
N ARG A 327 6.69 -30.25 22.20
CA ARG A 327 6.06 -29.16 22.95
C ARG A 327 4.79 -28.72 22.23
N ALA A 328 3.74 -28.44 23.01
CA ALA A 328 2.49 -27.91 22.45
C ALA A 328 2.74 -26.56 21.75
N ARG A 329 2.03 -26.34 20.64
CA ARG A 329 2.08 -25.06 19.94
C ARG A 329 1.32 -24.01 20.71
N LYS A 330 1.81 -22.77 20.70
CA LYS A 330 1.11 -21.63 21.31
C LYS A 330 0.34 -20.91 20.23
N VAL A 331 -0.95 -20.66 20.47
CA VAL A 331 -1.84 -20.00 19.52
C VAL A 331 -2.26 -18.67 20.11
N PHE A 332 -2.19 -17.62 19.30
CA PHE A 332 -2.77 -16.32 19.59
C PHE A 332 -3.85 -16.02 18.57
N ARG A 333 -5.01 -15.55 19.02
CA ARG A 333 -6.10 -15.13 18.15
C ARG A 333 -6.62 -13.76 18.57
N PHE A 334 -6.80 -12.91 17.58
CA PHE A 334 -7.45 -11.61 17.73
C PHE A 334 -8.34 -11.35 16.52
N THR A 335 -9.33 -10.49 16.70
CA THR A 335 -10.29 -10.15 15.64
C THR A 335 -10.02 -8.72 15.18
N ILE A 336 -10.04 -8.50 13.87
CA ILE A 336 -9.84 -7.19 13.24
C ILE A 336 -11.08 -6.85 12.46
N ASP A 337 -11.61 -5.63 12.61
CA ASP A 337 -12.63 -5.06 11.73
C ASP A 337 -11.97 -4.19 10.66
N VAL A 338 -12.19 -4.51 9.38
CA VAL A 338 -11.66 -3.79 8.21
C VAL A 338 -12.75 -3.08 7.42
N SER A 339 -13.92 -2.82 8.02
CA SER A 339 -15.02 -2.12 7.37
C SER A 339 -14.71 -0.66 7.07
N ASP A 340 -13.83 -0.04 7.86
CA ASP A 340 -13.39 1.35 7.71
C ASP A 340 -11.96 1.43 7.16
N LEU A 341 -11.59 2.62 6.70
CA LEU A 341 -10.29 2.96 6.13
C LEU A 341 -9.12 2.61 7.07
N ILE A 342 -9.32 2.85 8.37
CA ILE A 342 -8.37 2.52 9.42
C ILE A 342 -8.95 1.33 10.17
N PRO A 343 -8.43 0.11 9.95
CA PRO A 343 -8.93 -1.06 10.65
C PRO A 343 -8.72 -0.95 12.16
N VAL A 344 -9.53 -1.70 12.90
CA VAL A 344 -9.50 -1.71 14.37
C VAL A 344 -9.43 -3.14 14.91
N THR A 345 -8.70 -3.33 16.00
CA THR A 345 -8.73 -4.58 16.76
C THR A 345 -9.95 -4.65 17.66
N LEU A 346 -10.60 -5.80 17.72
CA LEU A 346 -11.78 -6.05 18.53
C LEU A 346 -11.44 -6.96 19.71
N GLY A 347 -11.65 -6.45 20.93
CA GLY A 347 -11.44 -7.19 22.17
C GLY A 347 -9.96 -7.46 22.48
N GLU A 348 -9.73 -8.37 23.43
CA GLU A 348 -8.39 -8.77 23.85
C GLU A 348 -7.85 -9.93 23.02
N VAL A 349 -6.52 -9.98 22.87
CA VAL A 349 -5.84 -11.14 22.28
C VAL A 349 -6.10 -12.37 23.16
N ARG A 350 -6.67 -13.42 22.56
CA ARG A 350 -6.87 -14.71 23.22
C ARG A 350 -5.67 -15.60 22.94
N SER A 351 -5.20 -16.33 23.94
CA SER A 351 -4.12 -17.30 23.75
C SER A 351 -4.41 -18.65 24.40
N TRP A 352 -3.97 -19.74 23.76
CA TRP A 352 -4.09 -21.10 24.28
C TRP A 352 -3.01 -22.01 23.70
N SER A 353 -2.85 -23.19 24.28
CA SER A 353 -1.94 -24.22 23.76
C SER A 353 -2.73 -25.23 22.91
N SER A 354 -2.18 -25.61 21.76
CA SER A 354 -2.76 -26.63 20.88
C SER A 354 -1.81 -27.82 20.79
N PRO A 355 -2.34 -29.07 20.82
CA PRO A 355 -1.55 -30.25 20.50
C PRO A 355 -1.04 -30.21 19.05
N TYR A 356 -0.10 -31.13 18.76
CA TYR A 356 0.63 -31.16 17.50
C TYR A 356 -0.25 -31.44 16.29
#